data_AF-A0A920V715-F1
#
_entry.id   AF-A0A920V715-F1
#
_cell.length_a   1.000
_cell.length_b   1.000
_cell.length_c   1.000
_cell.angle_alpha   90.00
_cell.angle_beta   90.00
_cell.angle_gamma   90.00
#
_symmetry.space_group_name_H-M   'P 1'
#
loop_
_entity.id
_entity.type
_entity.pdbx_description
1 polymer ?
#
loop_
_entity_poly.entity_id
_entity_poly.type
_entity_poly.pdbx_seq_one_letter_code
_entity_poly.pdbx_strand_id
1 'polypeptide(L)'
;MKESIQRVGGAMAGMVIPNIGAFIAWGLITALFIPTGWVPNEGLSEMVGPMIVSLLPILIGYTGGKMVHGHRGGVIGAVVTTAIVVGSTTPQFLGAMAMGPLAAWVQKKVDGALQPATPEGFEMLVDNFSLGILGTILAVVSKNVIGPILQGITDFLGNAAGALVDAGLVPLADIPIEVAKVLFLNNAINHGVLGPLGAAEAAETGQSIWFLLETNPGPGLGLLLAYWFAGLECGSNLLQVP
;
A
#
# COMPACT_ATOMS: atom_id res chain seq x y z
N MET A 1 -13.11 19.82 -0.62
CA MET A 1 -11.82 19.34 -1.19
C MET A 1 -10.95 18.66 -0.14
N LYS A 2 -10.63 19.29 1.01
CA LYS A 2 -9.86 18.64 2.10
C LYS A 2 -10.49 17.32 2.60
N GLU A 3 -11.80 17.29 2.87
CA GLU A 3 -12.50 16.08 3.35
C GLU A 3 -12.48 14.91 2.36
N SER A 4 -12.59 15.18 1.06
CA SER A 4 -12.59 14.15 0.01
C SER A 4 -11.22 13.49 -0.11
N ILE A 5 -10.14 14.27 -0.03
CA ILE A 5 -8.78 13.75 -0.11
C ILE A 5 -8.42 12.99 1.19
N GLN A 6 -8.87 13.48 2.35
CA GLN A 6 -8.74 12.77 3.63
C GLN A 6 -9.48 11.42 3.63
N ARG A 7 -10.69 11.36 3.04
CA ARG A 7 -11.44 10.10 2.87
C ARG A 7 -10.70 9.09 2.02
N VAL A 8 -10.05 9.51 0.93
CA VAL A 8 -9.27 8.63 0.07
C VAL A 8 -8.03 8.11 0.81
N GLY A 9 -7.30 8.96 1.52
CA GLY A 9 -6.14 8.55 2.33
C GLY A 9 -6.50 7.58 3.47
N GLY A 10 -7.58 7.85 4.19
CA GLY A 10 -8.10 6.97 5.23
C GLY A 10 -8.60 5.62 4.68
N ALA A 11 -9.24 5.63 3.49
CA ALA A 11 -9.66 4.41 2.83
C ALA A 11 -8.48 3.54 2.42
N MET A 12 -7.43 4.11 1.82
CA MET A 12 -6.23 3.36 1.42
C MET A 12 -5.50 2.75 2.63
N ALA A 13 -5.33 3.51 3.71
CA ALA A 13 -4.75 2.99 4.95
C ALA A 13 -5.60 1.84 5.54
N GLY A 14 -6.93 1.96 5.46
CA GLY A 14 -7.86 0.90 5.87
C GLY A 14 -7.71 -0.41 5.10
N MET A 15 -7.07 -0.39 3.92
CA MET A 15 -6.77 -1.61 3.15
C MET A 15 -5.46 -2.27 3.59
N VAL A 16 -4.50 -1.49 4.08
CA VAL A 16 -3.15 -1.96 4.44
C VAL A 16 -3.05 -2.36 5.91
N ILE A 17 -3.61 -1.56 6.82
CA ILE A 17 -3.49 -1.74 8.28
C ILE A 17 -3.97 -3.13 8.74
N PRO A 18 -5.13 -3.66 8.30
CA PRO A 18 -5.57 -5.00 8.72
C PRO A 18 -4.63 -6.13 8.28
N ASN A 19 -3.73 -5.85 7.34
CA ASN A 19 -2.79 -6.81 6.75
C ASN A 19 -1.37 -6.67 7.32
N ILE A 20 -1.11 -5.78 8.30
CA ILE A 20 0.24 -5.54 8.87
C ILE A 20 0.92 -6.83 9.34
N GLY A 21 0.17 -7.80 9.87
CA GLY A 21 0.75 -9.09 10.27
C GLY A 21 1.46 -9.83 9.12
N ALA A 22 0.93 -9.73 7.90
CA ALA A 22 1.57 -10.32 6.72
C ALA A 22 2.83 -9.55 6.30
N PHE A 23 2.82 -8.21 6.42
CA PHE A 23 4.00 -7.38 6.20
C PHE A 23 5.11 -7.68 7.22
N ILE A 24 4.76 -7.90 8.49
CA ILE A 24 5.72 -8.29 9.53
C ILE A 24 6.31 -9.67 9.23
N ALA A 25 5.46 -10.65 8.87
CA ALA A 25 5.94 -11.99 8.52
C ALA A 25 6.90 -11.95 7.34
N TRP A 26 6.55 -11.21 6.28
CA TRP A 26 7.44 -10.97 5.16
C TRP A 26 8.75 -10.29 5.59
N GLY A 27 8.67 -9.21 6.37
CA GLY A 27 9.84 -8.47 6.84
C GLY A 27 10.79 -9.30 7.70
N LEU A 28 10.26 -10.18 8.56
CA LEU A 28 11.08 -11.11 9.35
C LEU A 28 11.78 -12.15 8.48
N ILE A 29 11.07 -12.71 7.49
CA ILE A 29 11.66 -13.65 6.53
C ILE A 29 12.77 -12.95 5.73
N THR A 30 12.52 -11.73 5.25
CA THR A 30 13.50 -10.91 4.55
C THR A 30 14.72 -10.65 5.44
N ALA A 31 14.53 -10.17 6.68
CA ALA A 31 15.63 -9.85 7.58
C ALA A 31 16.46 -11.07 7.99
N LEU A 32 15.86 -12.26 8.08
CA LEU A 32 16.54 -13.46 8.51
C LEU A 32 17.23 -14.18 7.34
N PHE A 33 16.53 -14.45 6.24
CA PHE A 33 16.92 -15.52 5.33
C PHE A 33 17.51 -15.07 4.00
N ILE A 34 17.40 -13.79 3.62
CA ILE A 34 18.05 -13.30 2.39
C ILE A 34 19.58 -13.38 2.52
N PRO A 35 20.34 -13.27 1.41
CA PRO A 35 21.81 -13.35 1.47
C PRO A 35 22.47 -12.35 2.42
N THR A 36 21.88 -11.16 2.59
CA THR A 36 22.33 -10.11 3.52
C THR A 36 21.66 -10.18 4.90
N GLY A 37 20.82 -11.19 5.14
CA GLY A 37 20.09 -11.38 6.39
C GLY A 37 20.93 -11.96 7.53
N TRP A 38 20.33 -12.06 8.72
CA TRP A 38 21.03 -12.53 9.91
C TRP A 38 21.38 -14.02 9.90
N VAL A 39 20.52 -14.85 9.28
CA VAL A 39 20.69 -16.30 9.15
C VAL A 39 20.36 -16.72 7.72
N PRO A 40 21.22 -16.41 6.73
CA PRO A 40 20.90 -16.61 5.32
C PRO A 40 20.55 -18.06 4.99
N ASN A 41 19.50 -18.27 4.20
CA ASN A 41 19.05 -19.58 3.74
C ASN A 41 18.36 -19.45 2.39
N GLU A 42 18.95 -20.01 1.34
CA GLU A 42 18.44 -19.89 -0.03
C GLU A 42 16.99 -20.38 -0.16
N GLY A 43 16.71 -21.59 0.33
CA GLY A 43 15.36 -22.18 0.22
C GLY A 43 14.28 -21.41 0.98
N LEU A 44 14.61 -20.79 2.12
CA LEU A 44 13.66 -19.94 2.85
C LEU A 44 13.54 -18.54 2.26
N SER A 45 14.62 -18.01 1.65
CA SER A 45 14.63 -16.71 0.99
C SER A 45 13.71 -16.65 -0.24
N GLU A 46 13.48 -17.80 -0.89
CA GLU A 46 12.55 -17.91 -2.03
C GLU A 46 11.12 -17.48 -1.70
N MET A 47 10.73 -17.46 -0.42
CA MET A 47 9.40 -16.98 0.01
C MET A 47 9.25 -15.46 -0.14
N VAL A 48 10.35 -14.70 -0.07
CA VAL A 48 10.32 -13.22 -0.05
C VAL A 48 9.64 -12.66 -1.29
N GLY A 49 10.03 -13.14 -2.47
CA GLY A 49 9.52 -12.68 -3.78
C GLY A 49 8.00 -12.89 -3.94
N PRO A 50 7.48 -14.13 -3.84
CA PRO A 50 6.05 -14.39 -3.91
C PRO A 50 5.24 -13.65 -2.85
N MET A 51 5.80 -13.46 -1.64
CA MET A 51 5.12 -12.70 -0.60
C MET A 51 4.95 -11.22 -0.99
N ILE A 52 6.03 -10.55 -1.44
CA ILE A 52 5.98 -9.13 -1.76
C ILE A 52 5.24 -8.83 -3.07
N VAL A 53 5.45 -9.64 -4.11
CA VAL A 53 4.86 -9.41 -5.42
C VAL A 53 3.42 -9.90 -5.48
N SER A 54 3.09 -11.01 -4.82
CA SER A 54 1.76 -11.63 -4.91
C SER A 54 0.93 -11.50 -3.65
N LEU A 55 1.39 -12.07 -2.54
CA LEU A 55 0.57 -12.21 -1.33
C LEU A 55 0.09 -10.84 -0.81
N LEU A 56 1.02 -9.90 -0.60
CA LEU A 56 0.71 -8.62 0.03
C LEU A 56 -0.22 -7.76 -0.83
N PRO A 57 -0.02 -7.60 -2.15
CA PRO A 57 -1.00 -6.92 -2.99
C PRO A 57 -2.36 -7.60 -3.00
N ILE A 58 -2.43 -8.94 -3.12
CA ILE A 58 -3.70 -9.68 -3.13
C ILE A 58 -4.49 -9.46 -1.83
N LEU A 59 -3.81 -9.46 -0.67
CA LEU A 59 -4.44 -9.17 0.62
C LEU A 59 -4.99 -7.75 0.70
N ILE A 60 -4.30 -6.77 0.13
CA ILE A 60 -4.78 -5.39 0.04
C ILE A 60 -6.01 -5.30 -0.87
N GLY A 61 -5.96 -5.94 -2.04
CA GLY A 61 -7.09 -6.01 -2.96
C GLY A 61 -8.32 -6.68 -2.35
N TYR A 62 -8.10 -7.76 -1.60
CA TYR A 62 -9.14 -8.44 -0.83
C TYR A 62 -9.73 -7.53 0.25
N THR A 63 -8.91 -6.86 1.06
CA THR A 63 -9.41 -5.96 2.10
C THR A 63 -10.15 -4.77 1.50
N GLY A 64 -9.62 -4.16 0.44
CA GLY A 64 -10.28 -3.08 -0.29
C GLY A 64 -11.62 -3.50 -0.89
N GLY A 65 -11.68 -4.68 -1.50
CA GLY A 65 -12.95 -5.23 -1.99
C GLY A 65 -13.93 -5.53 -0.86
N LYS A 66 -13.44 -6.04 0.28
CA LYS A 66 -14.24 -6.35 1.46
C LYS A 66 -14.89 -5.13 2.07
N MET A 67 -14.20 -3.99 2.06
CA MET A 67 -14.75 -2.71 2.53
C MET A 67 -15.95 -2.23 1.70
N VAL A 68 -16.09 -2.67 0.44
CA VAL A 68 -17.18 -2.24 -0.46
C VAL A 68 -18.37 -3.19 -0.45
N HIS A 69 -18.11 -4.50 -0.49
CA HIS A 69 -19.15 -5.53 -0.67
C HIS A 69 -18.91 -6.81 0.16
N GLY A 70 -18.38 -6.66 1.38
CA GLY A 70 -18.22 -7.75 2.34
C GLY A 70 -17.33 -8.88 1.82
N HIS A 71 -17.54 -10.11 2.28
CA HIS A 71 -16.67 -11.23 1.90
C HIS A 71 -16.62 -11.46 0.38
N ARG A 72 -17.77 -11.42 -0.31
CA ARG A 72 -17.86 -11.56 -1.78
C ARG A 72 -17.04 -10.48 -2.51
N GLY A 73 -17.15 -9.23 -2.06
CA GLY A 73 -16.33 -8.13 -2.55
C GLY A 73 -14.84 -8.37 -2.38
N GLY A 74 -14.43 -8.95 -1.25
CA GLY A 74 -13.04 -9.32 -1.02
C GLY A 74 -12.56 -10.41 -1.98
N VAL A 75 -13.35 -11.46 -2.19
CA VAL A 75 -13.00 -12.56 -3.09
C VAL A 75 -12.80 -12.06 -4.53
N ILE A 76 -13.73 -11.28 -5.08
CA ILE A 76 -13.54 -10.73 -6.43
C ILE A 76 -12.37 -9.74 -6.48
N GLY A 77 -12.16 -8.94 -5.43
CA GLY A 77 -11.02 -8.04 -5.30
C GLY A 77 -9.68 -8.79 -5.37
N ALA A 78 -9.58 -9.94 -4.69
CA ALA A 78 -8.41 -10.82 -4.75
C ALA A 78 -8.19 -11.35 -6.18
N VAL A 79 -9.23 -11.90 -6.81
CA VAL A 79 -9.16 -12.46 -8.18
C VAL A 79 -8.66 -11.43 -9.18
N VAL A 80 -9.23 -10.23 -9.17
CA VAL A 80 -8.84 -9.15 -10.09
C VAL A 80 -7.43 -8.65 -9.78
N THR A 81 -7.05 -8.58 -8.51
CA THR A 81 -5.71 -8.16 -8.10
C THR A 81 -4.64 -9.15 -8.55
N THR A 82 -4.90 -10.45 -8.49
CA THR A 82 -3.99 -11.47 -9.04
C THR A 82 -3.70 -11.22 -10.53
N ALA A 83 -4.69 -10.81 -11.31
CA ALA A 83 -4.50 -10.55 -12.74
C ALA A 83 -3.57 -9.35 -13.01
N ILE A 84 -3.57 -8.35 -12.13
CA ILE A 84 -2.70 -7.18 -12.21
C ILE A 84 -1.27 -7.54 -11.78
N VAL A 85 -1.15 -8.29 -10.68
CA VAL A 85 0.13 -8.80 -10.18
C VAL A 85 0.84 -9.63 -11.24
N VAL A 86 0.17 -10.60 -11.85
CA VAL A 86 0.77 -11.48 -12.88
C VAL A 86 1.19 -10.70 -14.13
N GLY A 87 0.66 -9.50 -14.33
CA GLY A 87 1.05 -8.60 -15.41
C GLY A 87 2.31 -7.77 -15.15
N SER A 88 2.91 -7.84 -13.97
CA SER A 88 4.03 -6.99 -13.55
C SER A 88 5.07 -7.75 -12.74
N THR A 89 6.34 -7.33 -12.84
CA THR A 89 7.44 -7.83 -12.00
C THR A 89 7.62 -7.02 -10.72
N THR A 90 6.90 -5.90 -10.57
CA THR A 90 7.00 -4.99 -9.42
C THR A 90 5.78 -5.18 -8.50
N PRO A 91 5.91 -5.02 -7.17
CA PRO A 91 4.77 -5.11 -6.26
C PRO A 91 3.62 -4.14 -6.61
N GLN A 92 2.46 -4.67 -7.00
CA GLN A 92 1.31 -3.88 -7.51
C GLN A 92 0.37 -3.38 -6.40
N PHE A 93 0.92 -2.72 -5.39
CA PHE A 93 0.15 -2.21 -4.25
C PHE A 93 -0.89 -1.15 -4.64
N LEU A 94 -0.51 -0.17 -5.45
CA LEU A 94 -1.43 0.85 -5.98
C LEU A 94 -2.54 0.23 -6.83
N GLY A 95 -2.15 -0.73 -7.68
CA GLY A 95 -3.10 -1.49 -8.50
C GLY A 95 -4.14 -2.22 -7.64
N ALA A 96 -3.69 -2.90 -6.59
CA ALA A 96 -4.56 -3.59 -5.64
C ALA A 96 -5.54 -2.61 -4.93
N MET A 97 -5.04 -1.47 -4.45
CA MET A 97 -5.84 -0.46 -3.76
C MET A 97 -6.92 0.18 -4.65
N ALA A 98 -6.64 0.32 -5.95
CA ALA A 98 -7.62 0.84 -6.90
C ALA A 98 -8.62 -0.24 -7.34
N MET A 99 -8.10 -1.39 -7.75
CA MET A 99 -8.88 -2.39 -8.46
C MET A 99 -9.68 -3.32 -7.55
N GLY A 100 -9.20 -3.58 -6.32
CA GLY A 100 -9.95 -4.36 -5.33
C GLY A 100 -11.33 -3.76 -5.03
N PRO A 101 -11.41 -2.49 -4.58
CA PRO A 101 -12.66 -1.78 -4.36
C PRO A 101 -13.50 -1.61 -5.62
N LEU A 102 -12.87 -1.31 -6.77
CA LEU A 102 -13.58 -1.14 -8.04
C LEU A 102 -14.29 -2.43 -8.46
N ALA A 103 -13.59 -3.57 -8.42
CA ALA A 103 -14.15 -4.87 -8.75
C ALA A 103 -15.32 -5.23 -7.83
N ALA A 104 -15.17 -4.99 -6.53
CA ALA A 104 -16.23 -5.20 -5.56
C ALA A 104 -17.43 -4.27 -5.79
N TRP A 105 -17.21 -3.03 -6.23
CA TRP A 105 -18.29 -2.10 -6.58
C TRP A 105 -19.08 -2.58 -7.80
N VAL A 106 -18.41 -3.09 -8.84
CA VAL A 106 -19.07 -3.69 -10.02
C VAL A 106 -19.84 -4.95 -9.59
N GLN A 107 -19.24 -5.83 -8.79
CA GLN A 107 -19.92 -7.01 -8.25
C GLN A 107 -21.17 -6.63 -7.46
N LYS A 108 -21.10 -5.60 -6.62
CA LYS A 108 -22.25 -5.11 -5.85
C LYS A 108 -23.41 -4.68 -6.74
N LYS A 109 -23.13 -4.09 -7.90
CA LYS A 109 -24.16 -3.72 -8.89
C LYS A 109 -24.74 -4.95 -9.59
N VAL A 110 -23.91 -5.92 -9.94
CA VAL A 110 -24.35 -7.19 -10.55
C VAL A 110 -25.23 -7.98 -9.58
N ASP A 111 -24.78 -8.14 -8.33
CA ASP A 111 -25.55 -8.83 -7.28
C ASP A 111 -26.90 -8.12 -7.06
N GLY A 112 -26.93 -6.79 -7.00
CA GLY A 112 -28.17 -6.03 -6.83
C GLY A 112 -29.18 -6.20 -7.99
N ALA A 113 -28.71 -6.57 -9.19
CA ALA A 113 -29.57 -6.86 -10.33
C ALA A 113 -30.00 -8.33 -10.40
N LEU A 114 -29.14 -9.26 -9.97
CA LEU A 114 -29.40 -10.70 -10.06
C LEU A 114 -30.18 -11.23 -8.86
N GLN A 115 -29.90 -10.75 -7.64
CA GLN A 115 -30.53 -11.24 -6.40
C GLN A 115 -32.06 -11.22 -6.43
N PRO A 116 -32.74 -10.15 -6.89
CA PRO A 116 -34.20 -10.12 -6.91
C PRO A 116 -34.85 -11.15 -7.85
N ALA A 117 -34.09 -11.66 -8.83
CA ALA A 117 -34.55 -12.63 -9.82
C ALA A 117 -34.13 -14.08 -9.48
N THR A 118 -33.36 -14.28 -8.41
CA THR A 118 -32.83 -15.60 -8.05
C THR A 118 -33.87 -16.39 -7.26
N PRO A 119 -34.24 -17.61 -7.68
CA PRO A 119 -35.11 -18.47 -6.90
C PRO A 119 -34.48 -18.90 -5.58
N GLU A 120 -35.31 -19.13 -4.56
CA GLU A 120 -34.87 -19.67 -3.28
C GLU A 120 -34.13 -21.01 -3.47
N GLY A 121 -33.02 -21.18 -2.75
CA GLY A 121 -32.16 -22.36 -2.86
C GLY A 121 -31.14 -22.33 -4.01
N PHE A 122 -31.26 -21.40 -4.99
CA PHE A 122 -30.25 -21.20 -6.05
C PHE A 122 -29.26 -20.07 -5.75
N GLU A 123 -29.46 -19.33 -4.66
CA GLU A 123 -28.65 -18.17 -4.28
C GLU A 123 -27.16 -18.46 -4.36
N MET A 124 -26.67 -19.48 -3.66
CA MET A 124 -25.24 -19.84 -3.63
C MET A 124 -24.68 -20.19 -5.02
N LEU A 125 -25.50 -20.78 -5.90
CA LEU A 125 -25.09 -21.11 -7.26
C LEU A 125 -24.92 -19.82 -8.08
N VAL A 126 -25.95 -18.99 -8.12
CA VAL A 126 -25.93 -17.70 -8.86
C VAL A 126 -24.82 -16.82 -8.32
N ASP A 127 -24.65 -16.80 -7.00
CA ASP A 127 -23.63 -16.05 -6.30
C ASP A 127 -22.21 -16.44 -6.71
N ASN A 128 -21.89 -17.73 -6.75
CA ASN A 128 -20.55 -18.18 -7.10
C ASN A 128 -20.28 -18.05 -8.61
N PHE A 129 -21.27 -18.36 -9.46
CA PHE A 129 -21.12 -18.24 -10.90
C PHE A 129 -21.06 -16.79 -11.37
N SER A 130 -21.86 -15.89 -10.80
CA SER A 130 -21.81 -14.46 -11.13
C SER A 130 -20.45 -13.87 -10.80
N LEU A 131 -19.91 -14.18 -9.62
CA LEU A 131 -18.57 -13.77 -9.20
C LEU A 131 -17.50 -14.37 -10.11
N GLY A 132 -17.58 -15.67 -10.44
CA GLY A 132 -16.61 -16.34 -11.31
C GLY A 132 -16.57 -15.75 -12.72
N ILE A 133 -17.73 -15.53 -13.33
CA ILE A 133 -17.85 -14.95 -14.68
C ILE A 133 -17.39 -13.49 -14.67
N LEU A 134 -17.91 -12.68 -13.75
CA LEU A 134 -17.56 -11.27 -13.66
C LEU A 134 -16.08 -11.10 -13.31
N GLY A 135 -15.57 -11.88 -12.36
CA GLY A 135 -14.18 -11.89 -11.95
C GLY A 135 -13.25 -12.24 -13.10
N THR A 136 -13.63 -13.20 -13.95
CA THR A 136 -12.85 -13.54 -15.16
C THR A 136 -12.83 -12.38 -16.15
N ILE A 137 -13.98 -11.77 -16.44
CA ILE A 137 -14.07 -10.63 -17.36
C ILE A 137 -13.22 -9.46 -16.85
N LEU A 138 -13.40 -9.09 -15.57
CA LEU A 138 -12.66 -8.00 -14.96
C LEU A 138 -11.16 -8.31 -14.90
N ALA A 139 -10.75 -9.54 -14.57
CA ALA A 139 -9.35 -9.94 -14.57
C ALA A 139 -8.69 -9.77 -15.95
N VAL A 140 -9.36 -10.21 -17.02
CA VAL A 140 -8.87 -10.05 -18.40
C VAL A 140 -8.74 -8.56 -18.77
N VAL A 141 -9.75 -7.75 -18.43
CA VAL A 141 -9.71 -6.30 -18.70
C VAL A 141 -8.60 -5.63 -17.88
N SER A 142 -8.49 -5.95 -16.60
CA SER A 142 -7.50 -5.37 -15.70
C SER A 142 -6.08 -5.69 -16.14
N LYS A 143 -5.80 -6.93 -16.54
CA LYS A 143 -4.47 -7.29 -17.04
C LYS A 143 -4.10 -6.54 -18.32
N ASN A 144 -5.00 -6.49 -19.30
CA ASN A 144 -4.66 -5.98 -20.64
C ASN A 144 -4.77 -4.45 -20.77
N VAL A 145 -5.63 -3.80 -19.97
CA VAL A 145 -5.88 -2.36 -20.07
C VAL A 145 -5.28 -1.61 -18.90
N ILE A 146 -5.55 -2.06 -17.67
CA ILE A 146 -5.17 -1.31 -16.47
C ILE A 146 -3.73 -1.62 -16.04
N GLY A 147 -3.27 -2.86 -16.22
CA GLY A 147 -1.90 -3.28 -15.93
C GLY A 147 -0.84 -2.38 -16.57
N PRO A 148 -0.88 -2.16 -17.90
CA PRO A 148 0.07 -1.27 -18.57
C PRO A 148 0.03 0.18 -18.07
N ILE A 149 -1.17 0.70 -17.75
CA ILE A 149 -1.34 2.06 -17.21
C ILE A 149 -0.68 2.16 -15.84
N LEU A 150 -0.95 1.20 -14.96
CA LEU A 150 -0.36 1.15 -13.62
C LEU A 150 1.16 0.97 -13.68
N GLN A 151 1.66 0.13 -14.58
CA GLN A 151 3.10 -0.03 -14.80
C GLN A 151 3.73 1.29 -15.24
N GLY A 152 3.12 2.00 -16.20
CA GLY A 152 3.62 3.31 -16.63
C GLY A 152 3.65 4.35 -15.50
N ILE A 153 2.67 4.33 -14.59
CA ILE A 153 2.67 5.18 -13.39
C ILE A 153 3.82 4.79 -12.46
N THR A 154 3.98 3.50 -12.17
CA THR A 154 5.06 3.00 -11.29
C THR A 154 6.44 3.30 -11.86
N ASP A 155 6.66 3.10 -13.15
CA ASP A 155 7.93 3.39 -13.83
C ASP A 155 8.22 4.89 -13.79
N PHE A 156 7.21 5.74 -14.03
CA PHE A 156 7.37 7.18 -13.91
C PHE A 156 7.75 7.61 -12.49
N LEU A 157 7.05 7.10 -11.48
CA LEU A 157 7.34 7.39 -10.08
C LEU A 157 8.74 6.88 -9.66
N GLY A 158 9.11 5.68 -10.11
CA GLY A 158 10.43 5.10 -9.88
C GLY A 158 11.55 5.93 -10.51
N ASN A 159 11.38 6.35 -11.77
CA ASN A 159 12.34 7.21 -12.46
C ASN A 159 12.47 8.60 -11.82
N ALA A 160 11.34 9.19 -11.39
CA ALA A 160 11.35 10.47 -10.69
C ALA A 160 12.05 10.36 -9.33
N ALA A 161 11.81 9.27 -8.60
CA ALA A 161 12.50 8.98 -7.34
C ALA A 161 14.01 8.75 -7.56
N GLY A 162 14.40 7.96 -8.57
CA GLY A 162 15.79 7.73 -8.94
C GLY A 162 16.54 9.02 -9.28
N ALA A 163 15.92 9.90 -10.07
CA ALA A 163 16.50 11.20 -10.40
C ALA A 163 16.78 12.10 -9.17
N LEU A 164 15.93 12.02 -8.14
CA LEU A 164 16.16 12.73 -6.87
C LEU A 164 17.32 12.12 -6.08
N VAL A 165 17.42 10.79 -6.06
CA VAL A 165 18.52 10.07 -5.38
C VAL A 165 19.86 10.36 -6.08
N ASP A 166 19.91 10.23 -7.40
CA ASP A 166 21.11 10.44 -8.21
C ASP A 166 21.63 11.89 -8.14
N ALA A 167 20.73 12.86 -8.00
CA ALA A 167 21.09 14.26 -7.80
C ALA A 167 21.57 14.59 -6.38
N GLY A 168 21.58 13.62 -5.45
CA GLY A 168 21.85 13.85 -4.03
C GLY A 168 20.78 14.69 -3.34
N LEU A 169 19.60 14.80 -3.95
CA LEU A 169 18.48 15.65 -3.53
C LEU A 169 17.44 14.88 -2.71
N VAL A 170 17.80 13.72 -2.15
CA VAL A 170 16.95 12.97 -1.20
C VAL A 170 16.36 13.86 -0.10
N PRO A 171 17.08 14.86 0.47
CA PRO A 171 16.50 15.80 1.43
C PRO A 171 15.37 16.69 0.88
N LEU A 172 15.29 16.89 -0.44
CA LEU A 172 14.18 17.63 -1.07
C LEU A 172 12.91 16.79 -1.21
N ALA A 173 13.01 15.45 -1.16
CA ALA A 173 11.84 14.57 -1.14
C ALA A 173 10.99 14.79 0.14
N ASP A 174 11.59 15.30 1.21
CA ASP A 174 10.88 15.64 2.45
C ASP A 174 9.91 16.81 2.28
N ILE A 175 10.17 17.78 1.39
CA ILE A 175 9.31 18.95 1.20
C ILE A 175 7.87 18.56 0.80
N PRO A 176 7.63 17.77 -0.28
CA PRO A 176 6.28 17.33 -0.61
C PRO A 176 5.68 16.39 0.45
N ILE A 177 6.49 15.59 1.14
CA ILE A 177 6.04 14.71 2.24
C ILE A 177 5.52 15.55 3.42
N GLU A 178 6.20 16.64 3.76
CA GLU A 178 5.84 17.52 4.87
C GLU A 178 4.61 18.38 4.54
N VAL A 179 4.50 18.88 3.31
CA VAL A 179 3.28 19.52 2.80
C VAL A 179 2.09 18.56 2.87
N ALA A 180 2.29 17.30 2.47
CA ALA A 180 1.26 16.28 2.56
C ALA A 180 0.89 15.93 4.00
N LYS A 181 1.84 15.92 4.95
CA LYS A 181 1.58 15.77 6.39
C LYS A 181 0.67 16.91 6.91
N VAL A 182 0.94 18.16 6.54
CA VAL A 182 0.10 19.33 6.87
C VAL A 182 -1.31 19.23 6.27
N LEU A 183 -1.43 18.59 5.11
CA LEU A 183 -2.70 18.29 4.46
C LEU A 183 -3.38 17.01 4.99
N PHE A 184 -2.83 16.36 6.01
CA PHE A 184 -3.29 15.08 6.59
C PHE A 184 -3.31 13.92 5.58
N LEU A 185 -2.37 13.92 4.64
CA LEU A 185 -2.16 12.89 3.61
C LEU A 185 -1.01 11.94 3.95
N ASN A 186 -0.51 11.99 5.19
CA ASN A 186 0.56 11.12 5.69
C ASN A 186 0.26 9.63 5.49
N ASN A 187 -0.98 9.21 5.73
CA ASN A 187 -1.43 7.83 5.53
C ASN A 187 -1.41 7.39 4.06
N ALA A 188 -1.77 8.30 3.14
CA ALA A 188 -1.77 8.03 1.71
C ALA A 188 -0.35 7.90 1.17
N ILE A 189 0.54 8.79 1.60
CA ILE A 189 1.96 8.73 1.22
C ILE A 189 2.63 7.51 1.81
N ASN A 190 2.43 7.26 3.10
CA ASN A 190 3.08 6.16 3.79
C ASN A 190 2.65 4.81 3.20
N HIS A 191 1.35 4.51 3.25
CA HIS A 191 0.87 3.20 2.84
C HIS A 191 0.71 3.06 1.32
N GLY A 192 0.54 4.17 0.58
CA GLY A 192 0.31 4.17 -0.86
C GLY A 192 1.56 4.33 -1.72
N VAL A 193 2.62 4.95 -1.19
CA VAL A 193 3.83 5.27 -1.99
C VAL A 193 5.11 4.81 -1.31
N LEU A 194 5.43 5.32 -0.12
CA LEU A 194 6.72 5.07 0.56
C LEU A 194 6.86 3.61 1.02
N GLY A 195 5.82 3.03 1.62
CA GLY A 195 5.80 1.64 2.04
C GLY A 195 6.01 0.67 0.87
N PRO A 196 5.26 0.79 -0.23
CA PRO A 196 5.50 0.04 -1.48
C PRO A 196 6.93 0.14 -2.02
N LEU A 197 7.46 1.37 -2.16
CA LEU A 197 8.81 1.61 -2.68
C LEU A 197 9.88 1.03 -1.74
N GLY A 198 9.71 1.25 -0.43
CA GLY A 198 10.65 0.73 0.56
C GLY A 198 10.62 -0.79 0.66
N ALA A 199 9.45 -1.40 0.51
CA ALA A 199 9.34 -2.85 0.51
C ALA A 199 9.97 -3.49 -0.75
N ALA A 200 9.86 -2.83 -1.90
CA ALA A 200 10.53 -3.26 -3.13
C ALA A 200 12.07 -3.18 -3.00
N GLU A 201 12.60 -2.05 -2.52
CA GLU A 201 14.06 -1.87 -2.35
C GLU A 201 14.65 -2.79 -1.26
N ALA A 202 13.92 -2.98 -0.15
CA ALA A 202 14.37 -3.85 0.93
C ALA A 202 14.34 -5.34 0.55
N ALA A 203 13.50 -5.74 -0.42
CA ALA A 203 13.52 -7.10 -0.95
C ALA A 203 14.84 -7.42 -1.68
N GLU A 204 15.47 -6.41 -2.30
CA GLU A 204 16.73 -6.58 -3.05
C GLU A 204 17.96 -6.35 -2.18
N THR A 205 17.94 -5.31 -1.33
CA THR A 205 19.14 -4.85 -0.62
C THR A 205 19.11 -5.16 0.89
N GLY A 206 17.98 -5.63 1.41
CA GLY A 206 17.75 -5.87 2.85
C GLY A 206 17.49 -4.59 3.66
N GLN A 207 17.56 -3.41 3.05
CA GLN A 207 17.35 -2.11 3.68
C GLN A 207 16.65 -1.15 2.72
N SER A 208 16.05 -0.08 3.24
CA SER A 208 15.52 0.97 2.37
C SER A 208 15.46 2.31 3.09
N ILE A 209 15.90 3.35 2.39
CA ILE A 209 15.82 4.73 2.87
C ILE A 209 14.38 5.27 2.85
N TRP A 210 13.49 4.69 2.05
CA TRP A 210 12.08 5.11 1.94
C TRP A 210 11.31 4.93 3.26
N PHE A 211 11.68 3.92 4.06
CA PHE A 211 11.10 3.74 5.40
C PHE A 211 11.49 4.87 6.37
N LEU A 212 12.68 5.46 6.20
CA LEU A 212 13.18 6.55 7.06
C LEU A 212 12.58 7.91 6.70
N LEU A 213 12.21 8.12 5.44
CA LEU A 213 11.48 9.33 4.99
C LEU A 213 10.08 9.43 5.63
N GLU A 214 9.49 8.31 6.01
CA GLU A 214 8.26 8.29 6.82
C GLU A 214 8.53 8.66 8.27
N THR A 215 9.53 8.02 8.88
CA THR A 215 9.92 8.21 10.29
C THR A 215 10.48 9.59 10.59
N ASN A 216 10.55 10.45 9.57
CA ASN A 216 11.17 11.76 9.59
C ASN A 216 10.88 12.49 10.92
N PRO A 217 11.91 12.66 11.78
CA PRO A 217 11.83 13.46 12.97
C PRO A 217 11.92 14.94 12.61
N GLY A 218 11.53 15.41 11.42
CA GLY A 218 11.64 16.79 10.95
C GLY A 218 11.06 17.80 11.94
N PRO A 219 9.86 17.57 12.51
CA PRO A 219 9.36 18.36 13.63
C PRO A 219 10.22 18.25 14.88
N GLY A 220 10.85 17.09 15.13
CA GLY A 220 11.77 16.82 16.22
C GLY A 220 13.15 17.46 16.08
N LEU A 221 13.81 17.41 14.92
CA LEU A 221 15.05 18.14 14.63
C LEU A 221 14.77 19.64 14.61
N GLY A 222 13.64 20.07 14.05
CA GLY A 222 13.17 21.44 14.13
C GLY A 222 12.87 21.90 15.56
N LEU A 223 12.26 21.04 16.39
CA LEU A 223 12.08 21.30 17.83
C LEU A 223 13.41 21.36 18.56
N LEU A 224 14.33 20.43 18.26
CA LEU A 224 15.65 20.36 18.89
C LEU A 224 16.50 21.55 18.49
N LEU A 225 16.44 22.00 17.24
CA LEU A 225 17.09 23.21 16.76
C LEU A 225 16.42 24.46 17.34
N ALA A 226 15.09 24.52 17.42
CA ALA A 226 14.37 25.61 18.08
C ALA A 226 14.66 25.67 19.58
N TYR A 227 14.80 24.52 20.25
CA TYR A 227 15.18 24.44 21.66
C TYR A 227 16.66 24.78 21.87
N TRP A 228 17.53 24.42 20.95
CA TRP A 228 18.93 24.86 20.95
C TRP A 228 19.00 26.39 20.79
N PHE A 229 18.33 26.95 19.79
CA PHE A 229 18.39 28.38 19.47
C PHE A 229 17.63 29.26 20.48
N ALA A 230 16.48 28.82 20.99
CA ALA A 230 15.60 29.63 21.86
C ALA A 230 15.56 29.16 23.33
N GLY A 231 16.00 27.94 23.65
CA GLY A 231 15.95 27.37 25.01
C GLY A 231 17.04 27.89 25.96
N LEU A 232 18.09 28.53 25.44
CA LEU A 232 19.13 29.16 26.27
C LEU A 232 18.69 30.48 26.92
N GLU A 233 17.58 31.09 26.48
CA GLU A 233 17.09 32.36 27.05
C GLU A 233 16.04 32.18 28.18
N CYS A 234 15.54 30.95 28.42
CA CYS A 234 14.46 30.71 29.39
C CYS A 234 14.86 29.79 30.56
N GLY A 235 16.16 29.60 30.79
CA GLY A 235 16.70 28.66 31.78
C GLY A 235 16.82 29.15 33.23
N SER A 236 16.33 30.34 33.58
CA SER A 236 16.49 30.90 34.94
C SER A 236 15.22 30.97 35.78
N ASN A 237 14.01 30.81 35.20
CA ASN A 237 12.75 31.02 35.94
C ASN A 237 11.77 29.84 35.97
N LEU A 238 12.08 28.69 35.36
CA LEU A 238 11.16 27.53 35.34
C LEU A 238 11.46 26.45 36.41
N LEU A 239 12.51 26.62 37.22
CA LEU A 239 12.85 25.72 38.34
C LEU A 239 12.54 26.33 39.72
N GLN A 240 11.80 27.44 39.77
CA GLN A 240 11.23 27.96 41.02
C GLN A 240 9.72 27.79 41.01
N VAL A 241 9.28 26.60 41.42
CA VAL A 241 7.96 26.39 42.01
C VAL A 241 8.21 25.72 43.37
N PRO A 242 7.61 26.19 44.47
CA PRO A 242 7.86 25.71 45.84
C PRO A 242 7.54 24.23 46.06
#